data_AF-A0A0Q5TZH0-F1
#
_entry.id   AF-A0A0Q5TZH0-F1
#
_cell.length_a   1.000
_cell.length_b   1.000
_cell.length_c   1.000
_cell.angle_alpha   90.00
_cell.angle_beta   90.00
_cell.angle_gamma   90.00
#
_symmetry.space_group_name_H-M   'P 1'
#
loop_
_entity.id
_entity.type
_entity.pdbx_description
1 polymer ?
#
loop_
_entity_poly.entity_id
_entity_poly.type
_entity_poly.pdbx_seq_one_letter_code
_entity_poly.pdbx_strand_id
1 'polypeptide(L)'
;MTTHQETPSNKKSALNVFLIIGLSVLLCGTIYFGYRLNENAIEREQIKEDYSMVNNITFGLFSVDQWRDKLVEVVNRQVTDFNMTGKQKKELQAEVEHQLHGLVTKAVSEINKPQKTLSGKLTKFAFKQFVDPKKIHAQVPAFAKTIITKINSPASKKRLKNIATSKLEQLENQTYDSTNVASASVIKYIAKKYLVSDPVKFNSRINYKLAVINKATYNSSFAMLGCVLAALALWLIMKKQVKLHNTLFIMSLLFAFVLLVVGTTTPIIEVDARIHSLNFLILGEKITFENQVLFFQSKSIVDIISVLISQPKPDSVVIGVLILIFVILLPILRLTAKGIHVLGKDRFAENKIVKYLTFESGKWDMADVMVVGILMTYIGLNGILKSQLSNLEIHNNVLTTMTENNTSLQPGYFVFAGYVVYSIILSVILKRMTPNDMII
;
A
#
# COMPACT_ATOMS: atom_id res chain seq x y z
N MET A 1 -48.75 -59.76 37.61
CA MET A 1 -47.80 -59.37 36.55
C MET A 1 -48.22 -58.03 36.01
N THR A 2 -47.60 -56.95 36.48
CA THR A 2 -47.76 -55.60 35.94
C THR A 2 -46.37 -55.05 35.70
N THR A 3 -45.89 -55.22 34.48
CA THR A 3 -44.63 -54.65 34.00
C THR A 3 -44.77 -53.14 33.91
N HIS A 4 -44.05 -52.43 34.78
CA HIS A 4 -43.80 -50.99 34.63
C HIS A 4 -43.00 -50.77 33.34
N GLN A 5 -43.60 -50.08 32.37
CA GLN A 5 -42.88 -49.46 31.26
C GLN A 5 -42.24 -48.16 31.75
N GLU A 6 -40.91 -48.17 31.91
CA GLU A 6 -40.13 -46.95 32.07
C GLU A 6 -40.18 -46.12 30.77
N THR A 7 -40.41 -44.82 30.95
CA THR A 7 -40.63 -43.81 29.91
C THR A 7 -39.32 -43.41 29.19
N PRO A 8 -39.22 -43.47 27.84
CA PRO A 8 -38.03 -43.07 27.10
C PRO A 8 -38.09 -41.58 26.67
N SER A 9 -38.52 -40.69 27.58
CA SER A 9 -38.75 -39.26 27.28
C SER A 9 -37.55 -38.38 27.67
N ASN A 10 -36.94 -38.61 28.85
CA ASN A 10 -35.92 -37.70 29.40
C ASN A 10 -34.59 -37.68 28.64
N LYS A 11 -34.16 -38.80 28.07
CA LYS A 11 -32.87 -38.90 27.33
C LYS A 11 -32.87 -38.07 26.03
N LYS A 12 -34.05 -37.75 25.49
CA LYS A 12 -34.24 -37.06 24.19
C LYS A 12 -34.23 -35.54 24.32
N SER A 13 -34.77 -35.00 25.42
CA SER A 13 -34.66 -33.57 25.74
C SER A 13 -33.21 -33.18 26.05
N ALA A 14 -32.50 -34.05 26.78
CA ALA A 14 -31.09 -33.85 27.11
C ALA A 14 -30.20 -33.72 25.85
N LEU A 15 -30.38 -34.55 24.81
CA LEU A 15 -29.59 -34.49 23.58
C LEU A 15 -29.73 -33.14 22.85
N ASN A 16 -30.94 -32.59 22.76
CA ASN A 16 -31.17 -31.28 22.15
C ASN A 16 -30.51 -30.17 22.97
N VAL A 17 -30.60 -30.23 24.30
CA VAL A 17 -29.98 -29.25 25.20
C VAL A 17 -28.44 -29.28 25.06
N PHE A 18 -27.82 -30.46 25.06
CA PHE A 18 -26.38 -30.60 24.85
C PHE A 18 -25.93 -30.08 23.48
N LEU A 19 -26.72 -30.34 22.42
CA LEU A 19 -26.44 -29.85 21.08
C LEU A 19 -26.52 -28.32 21.00
N ILE A 20 -27.56 -27.73 21.58
CA ILE A 20 -27.72 -26.27 21.63
C ILE A 20 -26.53 -25.67 22.37
N ILE A 21 -26.17 -26.20 23.53
CA ILE A 21 -25.01 -25.71 24.30
C ILE A 21 -23.72 -25.80 23.46
N GLY A 22 -23.46 -26.94 22.81
CA GLY A 22 -22.27 -27.12 21.97
C GLY A 22 -22.21 -26.13 20.79
N LEU A 23 -23.33 -25.95 20.08
CA LEU A 23 -23.42 -24.99 18.97
C LEU A 23 -23.37 -23.54 19.45
N SER A 24 -23.94 -23.23 20.61
CA SER A 24 -23.85 -21.90 21.21
C SER A 24 -22.41 -21.57 21.60
N VAL A 25 -21.64 -22.52 22.14
CA VAL A 25 -20.21 -22.31 22.41
C VAL A 25 -19.45 -22.04 21.10
N LEU A 26 -19.70 -22.81 20.05
CA LEU A 26 -19.09 -22.56 18.74
C LEU A 26 -19.50 -21.20 18.16
N LEU A 27 -20.77 -20.80 18.31
CA LEU A 27 -21.29 -19.52 17.83
C LEU A 27 -20.65 -18.35 18.60
N CYS A 28 -20.56 -18.45 19.93
CA CYS A 28 -19.82 -17.49 20.74
C CYS A 28 -18.36 -17.39 20.32
N GLY A 29 -17.72 -18.53 20.01
CA GLY A 29 -16.37 -18.57 19.43
C GLY A 29 -16.29 -17.81 18.10
N THR A 30 -17.21 -18.07 17.16
CA THR A 30 -17.26 -17.36 15.87
C THR A 30 -17.48 -15.86 16.05
N ILE A 31 -18.36 -15.44 16.96
CA ILE A 31 -18.60 -14.02 17.26
C ILE A 31 -17.34 -13.39 17.87
N TYR A 32 -16.71 -14.05 18.84
CA TYR A 32 -15.49 -13.56 19.48
C TYR A 32 -14.33 -13.41 18.48
N PHE A 33 -14.05 -14.44 17.68
CA PHE A 33 -13.02 -14.38 16.66
C PHE A 33 -13.37 -13.40 15.53
N GLY A 34 -14.64 -13.27 15.18
CA GLY A 34 -15.11 -12.28 14.20
C GLY A 34 -14.94 -10.84 14.69
N TYR A 35 -15.26 -10.56 15.96
CA TYR A 35 -15.02 -9.27 16.60
C TYR A 35 -13.53 -8.96 16.65
N ARG A 36 -12.72 -9.92 17.13
CA ARG A 36 -11.26 -9.77 17.21
C ARG A 36 -10.62 -9.57 15.84
N LEU A 37 -11.14 -10.25 14.81
CA LEU A 37 -10.73 -10.07 13.43
C LEU A 37 -10.97 -8.64 12.96
N ASN A 38 -12.18 -8.11 13.17
CA ASN A 38 -12.55 -6.77 12.75
C ASN A 38 -11.71 -5.70 13.50
N GLU A 39 -11.61 -5.80 14.83
CA GLU A 39 -10.80 -4.90 15.66
C GLU A 39 -9.34 -4.84 15.17
N ASN A 40 -8.70 -6.01 15.00
CA ASN A 40 -7.31 -6.07 14.52
C ASN A 40 -7.18 -5.56 13.07
N ALA A 41 -8.20 -5.75 12.23
CA ALA A 41 -8.16 -5.28 10.85
C ALA A 41 -8.29 -3.76 10.75
N ILE A 42 -9.15 -3.13 11.57
CA ILE A 42 -9.25 -1.67 11.68
C ILE A 42 -7.95 -1.08 12.22
N GLU A 43 -7.38 -1.66 13.29
CA GLU A 43 -6.11 -1.19 13.85
C GLU A 43 -4.99 -1.27 12.80
N ARG A 44 -4.91 -2.38 12.07
CA ARG A 44 -3.96 -2.56 10.97
C ARG A 44 -4.15 -1.52 9.87
N GLU A 45 -5.39 -1.28 9.43
CA GLU A 45 -5.71 -0.28 8.42
C GLU A 45 -5.20 1.10 8.84
N GLN A 46 -5.55 1.54 10.05
CA GLN A 46 -5.10 2.85 10.57
C GLN A 46 -3.58 2.96 10.65
N ILE A 47 -2.90 1.91 11.13
CA ILE A 47 -1.44 1.88 11.22
C ILE A 47 -0.81 1.98 9.83
N LYS A 48 -1.36 1.27 8.83
CA LYS A 48 -0.84 1.31 7.46
C LYS A 48 -1.18 2.61 6.74
N GLU A 49 -2.34 3.21 6.99
CA GLU A 49 -2.68 4.54 6.48
C GLU A 49 -1.71 5.59 7.05
N ASP A 50 -1.48 5.59 8.36
CA ASP A 50 -0.51 6.48 8.99
C ASP A 50 0.91 6.23 8.45
N TYR A 51 1.33 4.97 8.32
CA TYR A 51 2.64 4.62 7.73
C TYR A 51 2.78 5.14 6.29
N SER A 52 1.72 5.01 5.49
CA SER A 52 1.71 5.42 4.09
C SER A 52 1.66 6.93 3.94
N MET A 53 1.04 7.63 4.88
CA MET A 53 1.06 9.09 4.94
C MET A 53 2.47 9.61 5.24
N VAL A 54 3.19 8.99 6.17
CA VAL A 54 4.59 9.33 6.51
C VAL A 54 5.52 9.15 5.34
N ASN A 55 5.44 7.96 4.75
CA ASN A 55 6.35 7.52 3.72
C ASN A 55 5.83 7.91 2.33
N ASN A 56 4.87 8.83 2.24
CA ASN A 56 4.30 9.26 0.98
C ASN A 56 5.38 9.94 0.11
N ILE A 57 5.38 9.65 -1.18
CA ILE A 57 6.32 10.23 -2.15
C ILE A 57 6.35 11.77 -2.11
N THR A 58 5.23 12.41 -1.75
CA THR A 58 5.12 13.87 -1.60
C THR A 58 6.09 14.41 -0.56
N PHE A 59 6.25 13.71 0.57
CA PHE A 59 7.14 14.12 1.66
C PHE A 59 8.56 13.58 1.51
N GLY A 60 8.78 12.64 0.59
CA GLY A 60 10.09 12.07 0.26
C GLY A 60 10.64 12.65 -1.04
N LEU A 61 10.48 11.90 -2.14
CA LEU A 61 11.07 12.27 -3.45
C LEU A 61 10.66 13.66 -3.95
N PHE A 62 9.43 14.11 -3.68
CA PHE A 62 8.96 15.42 -4.13
C PHE A 62 9.22 16.55 -3.12
N SER A 63 9.85 16.24 -1.97
CA SER A 63 10.22 17.25 -0.99
C SER A 63 11.57 17.88 -1.30
N VAL A 64 11.58 19.20 -1.46
CA VAL A 64 12.80 20.01 -1.65
C VAL A 64 13.74 19.87 -0.45
N ASP A 65 13.20 19.82 0.78
CA ASP A 65 13.96 19.66 2.01
C ASP A 65 14.70 18.31 2.08
N GLN A 66 14.03 17.21 1.69
CA GLN A 66 14.68 15.89 1.65
C GLN A 66 15.83 15.86 0.66
N TRP A 67 15.66 16.48 -0.51
CA TRP A 67 16.75 16.63 -1.49
C TRP A 67 17.88 17.49 -0.95
N ARG A 68 17.57 18.61 -0.27
CA ARG A 68 18.59 19.46 0.38
C ARG A 68 19.40 18.64 1.38
N ASP A 69 18.75 17.97 2.32
CA ASP A 69 19.44 17.26 3.41
C ASP A 69 20.36 16.16 2.85
N LYS A 70 19.89 15.40 1.85
CA LYS A 70 20.70 14.39 1.15
C LYS A 70 21.84 15.01 0.33
N LEU A 71 21.62 16.12 -0.37
CA LEU A 71 22.65 16.81 -1.16
C LEU A 71 23.70 17.47 -0.26
N VAL A 72 23.29 18.06 0.87
CA VAL A 72 24.20 18.61 1.89
C VAL A 72 25.08 17.50 2.46
N GLU A 73 24.53 16.31 2.70
CA GLU A 73 25.31 15.15 3.15
C GLU A 73 26.39 14.75 2.14
N VAL A 74 26.03 14.61 0.86
CA VAL A 74 26.96 14.28 -0.24
C VAL A 74 28.02 15.35 -0.42
N VAL A 75 27.61 16.62 -0.46
CA VAL A 75 28.54 17.75 -0.60
C VAL A 75 29.46 17.82 0.61
N ASN A 76 28.97 17.61 1.83
CA ASN A 76 29.83 17.63 3.02
C ASN A 76 30.89 16.52 2.98
N ARG A 77 30.55 15.30 2.57
CA ARG A 77 31.50 14.19 2.42
C ARG A 77 32.53 14.46 1.33
N GLN A 78 32.11 14.90 0.14
CA GLN A 78 33.01 15.20 -0.97
C GLN A 78 33.87 16.45 -0.74
N VAL A 79 33.34 17.49 -0.10
CA VAL A 79 34.05 18.76 0.13
C VAL A 79 35.06 18.65 1.28
N THR A 80 34.87 17.73 2.23
CA THR A 80 35.92 17.42 3.22
C THR A 80 37.13 16.74 2.58
N ASP A 81 36.94 16.04 1.45
CA ASP A 81 37.99 15.34 0.70
C ASP A 81 38.72 16.20 -0.36
N PHE A 82 38.61 17.53 -0.32
CA PHE A 82 39.49 18.43 -1.09
C PHE A 82 40.93 18.47 -0.54
N ASN A 83 41.51 17.33 -0.19
CA ASN A 83 42.94 17.16 0.02
C ASN A 83 43.52 16.37 -1.14
N MET A 84 43.68 17.05 -2.27
CA MET A 84 44.43 16.50 -3.40
C MET A 84 45.84 16.13 -2.93
N THR A 85 46.17 14.85 -3.07
CA THR A 85 47.51 14.33 -2.82
C THR A 85 48.51 14.98 -3.78
N GLY A 86 49.81 15.00 -3.42
CA GLY A 86 50.84 15.63 -4.25
C GLY A 86 50.90 15.11 -5.70
N LYS A 87 50.48 13.85 -5.91
CA LYS A 87 50.39 13.21 -7.23
C LYS A 87 49.21 13.74 -8.06
N GLN A 88 48.02 13.82 -7.47
CA GLN A 88 46.81 14.37 -8.12
C GLN A 88 46.96 15.85 -8.48
N LYS A 89 47.73 16.62 -7.69
CA LYS A 89 48.06 18.02 -8.02
C LYS A 89 48.92 18.15 -9.26
N LYS A 90 49.89 17.24 -9.45
CA LYS A 90 50.76 17.24 -10.64
C LYS A 90 50.01 16.80 -11.89
N GLU A 91 49.14 15.80 -11.77
CA GLU A 91 48.29 15.33 -12.88
C GLU A 91 47.28 16.40 -13.32
N LEU A 92 46.60 17.06 -12.37
CA LEU A 92 45.71 18.18 -12.68
C LEU A 92 46.47 19.37 -13.26
N GLN A 93 47.69 19.64 -12.78
CA GLN A 93 48.55 20.67 -13.35
C GLN A 93 48.92 20.37 -14.80
N ALA A 94 49.30 19.14 -15.11
CA ALA A 94 49.61 18.72 -16.47
C ALA A 94 48.41 18.86 -17.41
N GLU A 95 47.20 18.51 -16.97
CA GLU A 95 45.99 18.67 -17.78
C GLU A 95 45.62 20.14 -17.99
N VAL A 96 45.69 20.97 -16.94
CA VAL A 96 45.44 22.42 -17.05
C VAL A 96 46.48 23.08 -17.96
N GLU A 97 47.75 22.68 -17.85
CA GLU A 97 48.81 23.12 -18.77
C GLU A 97 48.49 22.71 -20.20
N HIS A 98 48.10 21.45 -20.44
CA HIS A 98 47.74 20.96 -21.76
C HIS A 98 46.57 21.74 -22.38
N GLN A 99 45.50 22.01 -21.62
CA GLN A 99 44.37 22.81 -22.09
C GLN A 99 44.76 24.27 -22.35
N LEU A 100 45.56 24.89 -21.48
CA LEU A 100 46.04 26.27 -21.68
C LEU A 100 47.00 26.35 -22.88
N HIS A 101 47.88 25.37 -23.07
CA HIS A 101 48.69 25.24 -24.27
C HIS A 101 47.80 25.13 -25.50
N GLY A 102 46.77 24.28 -25.48
CA GLY A 102 45.80 24.14 -26.57
C GLY A 102 45.07 25.45 -26.89
N LEU A 103 44.62 26.19 -25.89
CA LEU A 103 43.97 27.49 -26.06
C LEU A 103 44.92 28.55 -26.61
N VAL A 104 46.17 28.61 -26.12
CA VAL A 104 47.21 29.51 -26.65
C VAL A 104 47.54 29.15 -28.09
N THR A 105 47.74 27.87 -28.41
CA THR A 105 48.00 27.40 -29.77
C THR A 105 46.84 27.74 -30.70
N LYS A 106 45.60 27.52 -30.28
CA LYS A 106 44.41 27.87 -31.06
C LYS A 106 44.31 29.37 -31.31
N ALA A 107 44.47 30.20 -30.27
CA ALA A 107 44.45 31.66 -30.38
C ALA A 107 45.58 32.17 -31.30
N VAL A 108 46.81 31.67 -31.15
CA VAL A 108 47.95 32.01 -32.02
C VAL A 108 47.71 31.55 -33.45
N SER A 109 47.11 30.38 -33.66
CA SER A 109 46.77 29.87 -35.00
C SER A 109 45.69 30.71 -35.68
N GLU A 110 44.66 31.14 -34.95
CA GLU A 110 43.58 31.99 -35.48
C GLU A 110 44.08 33.38 -35.86
N ILE A 111 44.97 33.97 -35.05
CA ILE A 111 45.63 35.24 -35.38
C ILE A 111 46.58 35.08 -36.58
N ASN A 112 47.23 33.92 -36.72
CA ASN A 112 48.16 33.65 -37.82
C ASN A 112 47.51 33.21 -39.15
N LYS A 113 46.22 32.84 -39.16
CA LYS A 113 45.46 32.58 -40.40
C LYS A 113 45.49 33.80 -41.34
N PRO A 114 45.30 33.61 -42.65
CA PRO A 114 45.21 34.72 -43.60
C PRO A 114 43.94 35.55 -43.30
N GLN A 115 44.15 36.79 -42.85
CA GLN A 115 43.08 37.72 -42.49
C GLN A 115 42.65 38.52 -43.72
N LYS A 116 41.36 38.46 -44.06
CA LYS A 116 40.80 39.13 -45.24
C LYS A 116 40.60 40.64 -45.05
N THR A 117 40.55 41.12 -43.80
CA THR A 117 40.25 42.53 -43.45
C THR A 117 41.51 43.32 -43.07
N LEU A 118 41.53 44.63 -43.36
CA LEU A 118 42.64 45.54 -43.01
C LEU A 118 42.90 45.60 -41.49
N SER A 119 41.84 45.64 -40.67
CA SER A 119 41.94 45.58 -39.21
C SER A 119 42.59 44.27 -38.71
N GLY A 120 42.24 43.13 -39.33
CA GLY A 120 42.87 41.84 -39.01
C GLY A 120 44.36 41.78 -39.36
N LYS A 121 44.80 42.48 -40.42
CA LYS A 121 46.22 42.58 -40.78
C LYS A 121 47.01 43.45 -39.79
N LEU A 122 46.45 44.58 -39.33
CA LEU A 122 47.06 45.42 -38.29
C LEU A 122 47.16 44.69 -36.95
N THR A 123 46.11 43.96 -36.57
CA THR A 123 46.08 43.15 -35.34
C THR A 123 47.13 42.04 -35.38
N LYS A 124 47.28 41.36 -36.52
CA LYS A 124 48.32 40.35 -36.74
C LYS A 124 49.74 40.94 -36.69
N PHE A 125 49.94 42.13 -37.26
CA PHE A 125 51.23 42.82 -37.22
C PHE A 125 51.61 43.23 -35.79
N ALA A 126 50.68 43.86 -35.06
CA ALA A 126 50.88 44.21 -33.65
C ALA A 126 51.13 42.98 -32.78
N PHE A 127 50.36 41.90 -32.98
CA PHE A 127 50.57 40.66 -32.24
C PHE A 127 51.96 40.05 -32.50
N LYS A 128 52.43 40.00 -33.75
CA LYS A 128 53.77 39.48 -34.07
C LYS A 128 54.92 40.33 -33.51
N GLN A 129 54.73 41.65 -33.37
CA GLN A 129 55.77 42.56 -32.89
C GLN A 129 55.88 42.59 -31.37
N PHE A 130 54.75 42.51 -30.66
CA PHE A 130 54.70 42.67 -29.21
C PHE A 130 54.53 41.35 -28.45
N VAL A 131 54.13 40.26 -29.11
CA VAL A 131 53.83 38.98 -28.47
C VAL A 131 54.61 37.85 -29.12
N ASP A 132 55.55 37.29 -28.39
CA ASP A 132 56.24 36.05 -28.77
C ASP A 132 55.44 34.84 -28.25
N PRO A 133 54.85 34.01 -29.14
CA PRO A 133 54.09 32.83 -28.75
C PRO A 133 54.88 31.87 -27.85
N LYS A 134 56.21 31.79 -28.02
CA LYS A 134 57.07 30.96 -27.17
C LYS A 134 57.15 31.48 -25.75
N LYS A 135 57.13 32.81 -25.56
CA LYS A 135 57.11 33.44 -24.23
C LYS A 135 55.77 33.25 -23.51
N ILE A 136 54.65 33.24 -24.25
CA ILE A 136 53.34 32.93 -23.66
C ILE A 136 53.28 31.46 -23.22
N HIS A 137 53.69 30.53 -24.09
CA HIS A 137 53.75 29.12 -23.73
C HIS A 137 54.68 28.85 -22.53
N ALA A 138 55.80 29.56 -22.42
CA ALA A 138 56.71 29.44 -21.27
C ALA A 138 56.10 29.92 -19.94
N GLN A 139 55.07 30.77 -19.97
CA GLN A 139 54.38 31.26 -18.78
C GLN A 139 53.17 30.41 -18.39
N VAL A 140 52.67 29.55 -19.29
CA VAL A 140 51.52 28.65 -19.04
C VAL A 140 51.71 27.78 -17.78
N PRO A 141 52.87 27.15 -17.53
CA PRO A 141 53.08 26.38 -16.31
C PRO A 141 52.99 27.21 -15.02
N ALA A 142 53.49 28.45 -15.04
CA ALA A 142 53.40 29.36 -13.91
C ALA A 142 51.96 29.82 -13.64
N PHE A 143 51.17 30.05 -14.70
CA PHE A 143 49.74 30.35 -14.57
C PHE A 143 48.94 29.14 -14.08
N ALA A 144 49.17 27.95 -14.63
CA ALA A 144 48.53 26.72 -14.18
C ALA A 144 48.83 26.44 -12.70
N LYS A 145 50.09 26.58 -12.29
CA LYS A 145 50.50 26.49 -10.88
C LYS A 145 49.81 27.53 -10.00
N THR A 146 49.69 28.77 -10.47
CA THR A 146 49.02 29.85 -9.73
C THR A 146 47.52 29.60 -9.60
N ILE A 147 46.86 29.13 -10.64
CA ILE A 147 45.44 28.75 -10.66
C ILE A 147 45.18 27.62 -9.67
N ILE A 148 45.96 26.54 -9.73
CA ILE A 148 45.83 25.39 -8.81
C ILE A 148 46.11 25.80 -7.37
N THR A 149 47.10 26.66 -7.15
CA THR A 149 47.44 27.17 -5.81
C THR A 149 46.32 28.06 -5.26
N LYS A 150 45.73 28.91 -6.09
CA LYS A 150 44.62 29.80 -5.69
C LYS A 150 43.35 29.00 -5.42
N ILE A 151 43.03 27.99 -6.24
CA ILE A 151 41.87 27.10 -6.05
C ILE A 151 42.01 26.26 -4.77
N ASN A 152 43.21 25.75 -4.49
CA ASN A 152 43.47 24.96 -3.27
C ASN A 152 43.71 25.79 -2.01
N SER A 153 43.68 27.13 -2.09
CA SER A 153 43.91 27.98 -0.92
C SER A 153 42.75 27.88 0.09
N PRO A 154 43.00 28.03 1.41
CA PRO A 154 41.98 27.95 2.45
C PRO A 154 40.80 28.92 2.22
N ALA A 155 41.08 30.10 1.65
CA ALA A 155 40.08 31.10 1.32
C ALA A 155 39.17 30.67 0.16
N SER A 156 39.71 30.01 -0.86
CA SER A 156 38.92 29.46 -1.97
C SER A 156 38.12 28.24 -1.56
N LYS A 157 38.67 27.35 -0.72
CA LYS A 157 37.90 26.26 -0.10
C LYS A 157 36.73 26.80 0.72
N LYS A 158 36.98 27.82 1.55
CA LYS A 158 35.92 28.49 2.33
C LYS A 158 34.89 29.18 1.44
N ARG A 159 35.31 29.84 0.36
CA ARG A 159 34.39 30.46 -0.63
C ARG A 159 33.57 29.42 -1.39
N LEU A 160 34.17 28.33 -1.86
CA LEU A 160 33.46 27.26 -2.56
C LEU A 160 32.46 26.57 -1.63
N LYS A 161 32.86 26.28 -0.39
CA LYS A 161 31.95 25.80 0.65
C LYS A 161 30.82 26.79 0.90
N ASN A 162 31.14 28.08 1.09
CA ASN A 162 30.12 29.11 1.31
C ASN A 162 29.20 29.29 0.11
N ILE A 163 29.68 29.21 -1.14
CA ILE A 163 28.83 29.34 -2.34
C ILE A 163 27.91 28.12 -2.46
N ALA A 164 28.43 26.92 -2.22
CA ALA A 164 27.62 25.69 -2.22
C ALA A 164 26.52 25.76 -1.15
N THR A 165 26.85 26.19 0.06
CA THR A 165 25.88 26.33 1.16
C THR A 165 24.92 27.51 0.93
N SER A 166 25.42 28.71 0.61
CA SER A 166 24.61 29.94 0.50
C SER A 166 23.66 29.93 -0.70
N LYS A 167 24.04 29.29 -1.81
CA LYS A 167 23.15 29.18 -2.98
C LYS A 167 22.07 28.13 -2.77
N LEU A 168 22.37 27.08 -2.01
CA LEU A 168 21.36 26.11 -1.58
C LEU A 168 20.35 26.77 -0.63
N GLU A 169 20.81 27.55 0.35
CA GLU A 169 19.95 28.33 1.27
C GLU A 169 19.16 29.45 0.57
N GLN A 170 19.70 30.07 -0.49
CA GLN A 170 18.95 31.04 -1.29
C GLN A 170 17.84 30.40 -2.13
N LEU A 171 18.08 29.18 -2.67
CA LEU A 171 17.06 28.42 -3.38
C LEU A 171 15.93 27.97 -2.44
N GLU A 172 16.23 27.67 -1.19
CA GLU A 172 15.25 27.38 -0.13
C GLU A 172 14.30 28.57 0.12
N ASN A 173 14.84 29.77 0.33
CA ASN A 173 14.01 30.94 0.65
C ASN A 173 13.12 31.41 -0.51
N GLN A 174 13.50 31.10 -1.76
CA GLN A 174 12.70 31.42 -2.94
C GLN A 174 11.72 30.31 -3.32
N THR A 175 11.93 29.08 -2.85
CA THR A 175 11.09 27.91 -3.14
C THR A 175 10.38 27.48 -1.86
N TYR A 176 9.53 28.36 -1.32
CA TYR A 176 8.67 28.03 -0.18
C TYR A 176 7.61 27.01 -0.63
N ASP A 177 7.87 25.72 -0.40
CA ASP A 177 6.95 24.67 -0.79
C ASP A 177 5.88 24.44 0.31
N SER A 178 4.62 24.33 -0.14
CA SER A 178 3.46 23.95 0.68
C SER A 178 3.66 22.59 1.37
N THR A 179 4.53 21.74 0.82
CA THR A 179 4.95 20.45 1.35
C THR A 179 5.57 20.56 2.75
N ASN A 180 6.23 21.67 3.11
CA ASN A 180 6.87 21.82 4.42
C ASN A 180 5.85 22.01 5.55
N VAL A 181 4.79 22.80 5.31
CA VAL A 181 3.70 22.99 6.28
C VAL A 181 2.93 21.68 6.47
N ALA A 182 2.64 20.98 5.36
CA ALA A 182 2.00 19.68 5.39
C ALA A 182 2.86 18.62 6.09
N SER A 183 4.15 18.51 5.77
CA SER A 183 5.11 17.58 6.39
C SER A 183 5.27 17.82 7.89
N ALA A 184 5.43 19.08 8.32
CA ALA A 184 5.52 19.41 9.75
C ALA A 184 4.24 19.06 10.51
N SER A 185 3.06 19.24 9.90
CA SER A 185 1.78 18.86 10.49
C SER A 185 1.64 17.34 10.63
N VAL A 186 2.09 16.58 9.62
CA VAL A 186 2.13 15.11 9.61
C VAL A 186 3.07 14.61 10.71
N ILE A 187 4.31 15.09 10.74
CA ILE A 187 5.32 14.75 11.77
C ILE A 187 4.79 15.04 13.18
N LYS A 188 4.14 16.20 13.39
CA LYS A 188 3.54 16.55 14.69
C LYS A 188 2.39 15.62 15.07
N TYR A 189 1.54 15.23 14.13
CA TYR A 189 0.46 14.26 14.33
C TYR A 189 1.03 12.88 14.74
N ILE A 190 2.08 12.41 14.06
CA ILE A 190 2.73 11.11 14.35
C ILE A 190 3.46 11.12 15.68
N ALA A 191 4.24 12.17 15.96
CA ALA A 191 4.96 12.31 17.21
C ALA A 191 4.00 12.28 18.41
N LYS A 192 2.81 12.87 18.25
CA LYS A 192 1.75 12.84 19.27
C LYS A 192 1.07 11.46 19.38
N LYS A 193 0.77 10.80 18.26
CA LYS A 193 0.01 9.53 18.23
C LYS A 193 0.86 8.32 18.61
N TYR A 194 2.11 8.26 18.16
CA TYR A 194 3.00 7.11 18.32
C TYR A 194 4.13 7.32 19.32
N LEU A 195 4.29 8.53 19.86
CA LEU A 195 5.33 8.90 20.83
C LEU A 195 6.75 8.62 20.31
N VAL A 196 6.99 8.91 19.02
CA VAL A 196 8.31 8.73 18.39
C VAL A 196 8.75 10.03 17.73
N SER A 197 10.00 10.43 17.98
CA SER A 197 10.60 11.68 17.46
C SER A 197 11.41 11.49 16.18
N ASP A 198 11.56 10.25 15.70
CA ASP A 198 12.47 9.85 14.63
C ASP A 198 11.76 8.90 13.63
N PRO A 199 11.72 9.22 12.32
CA PRO A 199 11.13 8.37 11.28
C PRO A 199 11.68 6.94 11.25
N VAL A 200 12.96 6.73 11.58
CA VAL A 200 13.59 5.40 11.54
C VAL A 200 13.08 4.52 12.70
N LYS A 201 12.98 5.09 13.89
CA LYS A 201 12.40 4.42 15.07
C LYS A 201 10.90 4.18 14.90
N PHE A 202 10.22 5.09 14.21
CA PHE A 202 8.81 4.95 13.86
C PHE A 202 8.60 3.73 12.96
N ASN A 203 9.32 3.65 11.83
CA ASN A 203 9.22 2.54 10.88
C ASN A 203 9.51 1.19 11.55
N SER A 204 10.53 1.11 12.40
CA SER A 204 10.88 -0.13 13.12
C SER A 204 9.77 -0.58 14.08
N ARG A 205 9.17 0.35 14.84
CA ARG A 205 8.09 0.05 15.79
C ARG A 205 6.80 -0.35 15.08
N ILE A 206 6.50 0.31 13.96
CA ILE A 206 5.32 0.04 13.14
C ILE A 206 5.43 -1.32 12.46
N ASN A 207 6.59 -1.66 11.90
CA ASN A 207 6.82 -2.96 11.26
C ASN A 207 6.66 -4.11 12.26
N TYR A 208 7.16 -3.96 13.49
CA TYR A 208 6.94 -4.95 14.55
C TYR A 208 5.45 -5.09 14.92
N LYS A 209 4.75 -3.98 15.14
CA LYS A 209 3.31 -3.99 15.44
C LYS A 209 2.50 -4.62 14.31
N LEU A 210 2.79 -4.27 13.06
CA LEU A 210 2.12 -4.83 11.88
C LEU A 210 2.33 -6.33 11.76
N ALA A 211 3.53 -6.85 12.05
CA ALA A 211 3.80 -8.28 12.02
C ALA A 211 2.95 -9.05 13.06
N VAL A 212 2.85 -8.52 14.28
CA VAL A 212 2.05 -9.11 15.36
C VAL A 212 0.55 -9.07 15.01
N ILE A 213 0.05 -7.91 14.59
CA ILE A 213 -1.35 -7.72 14.23
C ILE A 213 -1.72 -8.60 13.04
N ASN A 214 -0.89 -8.66 11.98
CA ASN A 214 -1.14 -9.52 10.82
C ASN A 214 -1.33 -10.98 11.23
N LYS A 215 -0.45 -11.51 12.09
CA LYS A 215 -0.56 -12.89 12.57
C LYS A 215 -1.85 -13.08 13.37
N ALA A 216 -2.21 -12.13 14.24
CA ALA A 216 -3.43 -12.18 15.02
C ALA A 216 -4.70 -12.13 14.13
N THR A 217 -4.72 -11.28 13.11
CA THR A 217 -5.81 -11.14 12.14
C THR A 217 -6.03 -12.44 11.37
N TYR A 218 -4.98 -13.03 10.78
CA TYR A 218 -5.10 -14.29 10.04
C TYR A 218 -5.49 -15.46 10.95
N ASN A 219 -4.89 -15.57 12.14
CA ASN A 219 -5.27 -16.61 13.09
C ASN A 219 -6.75 -16.50 13.52
N SER A 220 -7.24 -15.27 13.76
CA SER A 220 -8.65 -15.05 14.12
C SER A 220 -9.58 -15.43 12.96
N SER A 221 -9.21 -15.10 11.72
CA SER A 221 -9.97 -15.49 10.52
C SER A 221 -10.03 -17.01 10.36
N PHE A 222 -8.90 -17.71 10.48
CA PHE A 222 -8.89 -19.18 10.39
C PHE A 222 -9.62 -19.85 11.55
N ALA A 223 -9.49 -19.32 12.78
CA ALA A 223 -10.23 -19.84 13.93
C ALA A 223 -11.75 -19.67 13.74
N MET A 224 -12.19 -18.49 13.24
CA MET A 224 -13.59 -18.22 12.93
C MET A 224 -14.15 -19.19 11.88
N LEU A 225 -13.44 -19.38 10.76
CA LEU A 225 -13.82 -20.33 9.71
C LEU A 225 -13.78 -21.78 10.23
N GLY A 226 -12.81 -22.12 11.08
CA GLY A 226 -12.71 -23.41 11.76
C GLY A 226 -13.93 -23.72 12.62
N CYS A 227 -14.43 -22.76 13.39
CA CYS A 227 -15.67 -22.92 14.17
C CYS A 227 -16.89 -23.19 13.28
N VAL A 228 -17.01 -22.50 12.14
CA VAL A 228 -18.10 -22.72 11.17
C VAL A 228 -17.98 -24.09 10.52
N LEU A 229 -16.77 -24.49 10.11
CA LEU A 229 -16.54 -25.82 9.54
C LEU A 229 -16.83 -26.93 10.55
N ALA A 230 -16.49 -26.74 11.82
CA ALA A 230 -16.84 -27.68 12.88
C ALA A 230 -18.36 -27.78 13.08
N ALA A 231 -19.08 -26.65 13.06
CA ALA A 231 -20.54 -26.64 13.11
C ALA A 231 -21.17 -27.36 11.91
N LEU A 232 -20.61 -27.18 10.71
CA LEU A 232 -21.05 -27.87 9.49
C LEU A 232 -20.73 -29.38 9.54
N ALA A 233 -19.56 -29.76 10.05
CA ALA A 233 -19.22 -31.18 10.25
C ALA A 233 -20.18 -31.85 11.24
N LEU A 234 -20.51 -31.17 12.35
CA LEU A 234 -21.51 -31.64 13.32
C LEU A 234 -22.88 -31.83 12.66
N TRP A 235 -23.29 -30.90 11.81
CA TRP A 235 -24.50 -31.05 11.00
C TRP A 235 -24.49 -32.35 10.17
N LEU A 236 -23.42 -32.59 9.41
CA LEU A 236 -23.33 -33.73 8.51
C LEU A 236 -23.39 -35.08 9.26
N ILE A 237 -22.73 -35.17 10.41
CA ILE A 237 -22.76 -36.35 11.28
C ILE A 237 -24.19 -36.60 11.79
N MET A 238 -24.91 -35.54 12.15
CA MET A 238 -26.24 -35.62 12.76
C MET A 238 -27.40 -35.61 11.75
N LYS A 239 -27.11 -35.61 10.44
CA LYS A 239 -28.09 -35.60 9.35
C LYS A 239 -29.16 -36.70 9.44
N LYS A 240 -28.85 -37.85 10.06
CA LYS A 240 -29.81 -38.96 10.20
C LYS A 240 -30.90 -38.70 11.27
N GLN A 241 -30.74 -37.67 12.11
CA GLN A 241 -31.64 -37.39 13.23
C GLN A 241 -32.68 -36.32 12.85
N VAL A 242 -33.82 -36.77 12.29
CA VAL A 242 -34.86 -35.91 11.72
C VAL A 242 -35.34 -34.80 12.67
N LYS A 243 -35.42 -35.08 13.97
CA LYS A 243 -35.94 -34.17 15.00
C LYS A 243 -35.02 -33.00 15.35
N LEU A 244 -33.73 -33.08 15.03
CA LEU A 244 -32.75 -32.05 15.37
C LEU A 244 -32.55 -31.02 14.25
N HIS A 245 -33.09 -31.28 13.06
CA HIS A 245 -32.84 -30.44 11.89
C HIS A 245 -33.28 -28.99 12.08
N ASN A 246 -34.42 -28.71 12.72
CA ASN A 246 -34.88 -27.33 12.91
C ASN A 246 -33.90 -26.52 13.78
N THR A 247 -33.51 -27.07 14.92
CA THR A 247 -32.53 -26.43 15.84
C THR A 247 -31.18 -26.25 15.18
N LEU A 248 -30.68 -27.30 14.53
CA LEU A 248 -29.44 -27.23 13.77
C LEU A 248 -29.54 -26.12 12.70
N PHE A 249 -30.67 -26.03 11.97
CA PHE A 249 -30.83 -25.08 10.85
C PHE A 249 -30.80 -23.64 11.32
N ILE A 250 -31.50 -23.35 12.40
CA ILE A 250 -31.52 -22.01 13.00
C ILE A 250 -30.13 -21.62 13.47
N MET A 251 -29.40 -22.52 14.15
CA MET A 251 -28.02 -22.26 14.57
C MET A 251 -27.13 -22.00 13.36
N SER A 252 -27.26 -22.80 12.31
CA SER A 252 -26.53 -22.59 11.06
C SER A 252 -26.84 -21.24 10.40
N LEU A 253 -28.08 -20.76 10.45
CA LEU A 253 -28.43 -19.42 9.97
C LEU A 253 -27.74 -18.30 10.77
N LEU A 254 -27.61 -18.47 12.09
CA LEU A 254 -26.87 -17.51 12.93
C LEU A 254 -25.39 -17.45 12.55
N PHE A 255 -24.75 -18.59 12.30
CA PHE A 255 -23.37 -18.60 11.77
C PHE A 255 -23.26 -17.88 10.42
N ALA A 256 -24.22 -18.08 9.51
CA ALA A 256 -24.23 -17.39 8.22
C ALA A 256 -24.38 -15.88 8.39
N PHE A 257 -25.24 -15.44 9.31
CA PHE A 257 -25.43 -14.02 9.60
C PHE A 257 -24.15 -13.38 10.15
N VAL A 258 -23.48 -14.04 11.11
CA VAL A 258 -22.22 -13.55 11.66
C VAL A 258 -21.12 -13.48 10.59
N LEU A 259 -21.00 -14.50 9.73
CA LEU A 259 -20.04 -14.47 8.62
C LEU A 259 -20.33 -13.33 7.62
N LEU A 260 -21.60 -13.07 7.30
CA LEU A 260 -21.99 -11.99 6.41
C LEU A 260 -21.61 -10.62 6.99
N VAL A 261 -21.95 -10.36 8.26
CA VAL A 261 -21.62 -9.10 8.93
C VAL A 261 -20.11 -8.89 9.01
N VAL A 262 -19.35 -9.90 9.45
CA VAL A 262 -17.89 -9.79 9.56
C VAL A 262 -17.23 -9.69 8.19
N GLY A 263 -17.67 -10.48 7.21
CA GLY A 263 -17.11 -10.48 5.86
C GLY A 263 -17.36 -9.19 5.08
N THR A 264 -18.45 -8.47 5.38
CA THR A 264 -18.78 -7.18 4.73
C THR A 264 -18.13 -5.98 5.41
N THR A 265 -17.89 -6.04 6.72
CA THR A 265 -17.30 -4.95 7.52
C THR A 265 -15.78 -5.02 7.64
N THR A 266 -15.18 -6.20 7.47
CA THR A 266 -13.72 -6.35 7.49
C THR A 266 -13.14 -5.96 6.12
N PRO A 267 -11.98 -5.29 6.06
CA PRO A 267 -11.29 -5.00 4.80
C PRO A 267 -11.16 -6.25 3.91
N ILE A 268 -11.48 -6.09 2.63
CA ILE A 268 -11.47 -7.18 1.63
C ILE A 268 -10.27 -7.09 0.69
N ILE A 269 -9.82 -5.87 0.39
CA ILE A 269 -8.73 -5.60 -0.52
C ILE A 269 -7.85 -4.50 0.04
N GLU A 270 -6.54 -4.68 -0.08
CA GLU A 270 -5.55 -3.67 0.18
C GLU A 270 -4.77 -3.42 -1.10
N VAL A 271 -4.66 -2.16 -1.48
CA VAL A 271 -3.87 -1.68 -2.61
C VAL A 271 -2.71 -0.90 -2.05
N ASP A 272 -1.48 -1.40 -2.27
CA ASP A 272 -0.23 -0.78 -1.81
C ASP A 272 0.77 -0.77 -2.96
N ALA A 273 0.98 0.41 -3.54
CA ALA A 273 1.94 0.66 -4.60
C ALA A 273 3.04 1.59 -4.08
N ARG A 274 4.29 1.18 -4.24
CA ARG A 274 5.45 1.94 -3.73
C ARG A 274 6.70 1.76 -4.58
N ILE A 275 7.58 2.76 -4.51
CA ILE A 275 8.96 2.64 -4.95
C ILE A 275 9.78 2.18 -3.74
N HIS A 276 10.26 0.94 -3.79
CA HIS A 276 10.98 0.31 -2.69
C HIS A 276 12.32 0.99 -2.45
N SER A 277 13.11 1.17 -3.51
CA SER A 277 14.34 1.95 -3.45
C SER A 277 14.55 2.74 -4.72
N LEU A 278 15.05 3.95 -4.58
CA LEU A 278 15.43 4.80 -5.68
C LEU A 278 16.81 5.37 -5.36
N ASN A 279 17.80 4.96 -6.14
CA ASN A 279 19.19 5.32 -5.90
C ASN A 279 19.73 6.16 -7.05
N PHE A 280 20.22 7.35 -6.70
CA PHE A 280 20.95 8.23 -7.60
C PHE A 280 22.45 8.14 -7.33
N LEU A 281 23.26 8.15 -8.39
CA LEU A 281 24.69 8.37 -8.27
C LEU A 281 24.97 9.84 -8.58
N ILE A 282 25.29 10.63 -7.54
CA ILE A 282 25.63 12.06 -7.68
C ILE A 282 27.03 12.25 -7.12
N LEU A 283 27.93 12.82 -7.94
CA LEU A 283 29.35 13.01 -7.60
C LEU A 283 30.09 11.70 -7.21
N GLY A 284 29.58 10.53 -7.60
CA GLY A 284 30.14 9.23 -7.20
C GLY A 284 29.65 8.73 -5.83
N GLU A 285 28.80 9.49 -5.14
CA GLU A 285 28.07 9.01 -3.96
C GLU A 285 26.66 8.56 -4.32
N LYS A 286 26.18 7.54 -3.60
CA LYS A 286 24.85 6.97 -3.78
C LYS A 286 23.87 7.68 -2.84
N ILE A 287 22.95 8.48 -3.40
CA ILE A 287 21.79 9.01 -2.67
C ILE A 287 20.66 8.00 -2.78
N THR A 288 20.09 7.57 -1.65
CA THR A 288 19.01 6.60 -1.61
C THR A 288 17.73 7.21 -1.02
N PHE A 289 16.63 7.03 -1.73
CA PHE A 289 15.27 7.20 -1.23
C PHE A 289 14.66 5.82 -1.07
N GLU A 290 14.30 5.46 0.16
CA GLU A 290 13.72 4.16 0.47
C GLU A 290 12.24 4.29 0.80
N ASN A 291 11.47 3.25 0.50
CA ASN A 291 10.07 3.10 0.89
C ASN A 291 9.16 4.28 0.52
N GLN A 292 9.16 4.72 -0.74
CA GLN A 292 8.31 5.82 -1.18
C GLN A 292 6.92 5.30 -1.58
N VAL A 293 5.94 5.52 -0.74
CA VAL A 293 4.55 5.08 -0.97
C VAL A 293 3.88 6.01 -1.97
N LEU A 294 3.40 5.42 -3.07
CA LEU A 294 2.68 6.13 -4.13
C LEU A 294 1.19 6.17 -3.84
N PHE A 295 0.63 5.03 -3.44
CA PHE A 295 -0.79 4.88 -3.18
C PHE A 295 -1.03 3.76 -2.18
N PHE A 296 -1.85 4.05 -1.17
CA PHE A 296 -2.31 3.08 -0.19
C PHE A 296 -3.80 3.25 0.08
N GLN A 297 -4.56 2.15 -0.02
CA GLN A 297 -5.95 2.07 0.40
C GLN A 297 -6.25 0.66 0.90
N SER A 298 -6.94 0.55 2.03
CA SER A 298 -7.54 -0.70 2.54
C SER A 298 -9.01 -0.42 2.78
N LYS A 299 -9.92 -1.21 2.21
CA LYS A 299 -11.36 -0.96 2.31
C LYS A 299 -12.17 -2.24 2.44
N SER A 300 -13.24 -2.21 3.23
CA SER A 300 -14.27 -3.25 3.30
C SER A 300 -15.35 -3.05 2.23
N ILE A 301 -16.31 -3.99 2.12
CA ILE A 301 -17.46 -3.83 1.21
C ILE A 301 -18.30 -2.62 1.66
N VAL A 302 -18.50 -2.47 2.97
CA VAL A 302 -19.24 -1.35 3.54
C VAL A 302 -18.53 -0.02 3.25
N ASP A 303 -17.21 0.02 3.37
CA ASP A 303 -16.44 1.23 3.05
C ASP A 303 -16.52 1.58 1.57
N ILE A 304 -16.43 0.57 0.68
CA ILE A 304 -16.58 0.78 -0.77
C ILE A 304 -17.96 1.36 -1.08
N ILE A 305 -19.03 0.84 -0.48
CA ILE A 305 -20.38 1.37 -0.63
C ILE A 305 -20.42 2.85 -0.16
N SER A 306 -19.87 3.15 1.02
CA SER A 306 -19.86 4.50 1.57
C SER A 306 -19.09 5.48 0.67
N VAL A 307 -17.94 5.06 0.15
CA VAL A 307 -17.12 5.85 -0.78
C VAL A 307 -17.86 6.09 -2.08
N LEU A 308 -18.55 5.10 -2.64
CA LEU A 308 -19.31 5.23 -3.88
C LEU A 308 -20.52 6.17 -3.75
N ILE A 309 -21.25 6.08 -2.63
CA ILE A 309 -22.43 6.93 -2.36
C ILE A 309 -22.02 8.38 -2.07
N SER A 310 -20.83 8.58 -1.51
CA SER A 310 -20.31 9.92 -1.21
C SER A 310 -19.75 10.62 -2.44
N GLN A 311 -19.63 9.94 -3.59
CA GLN A 311 -19.17 10.59 -4.81
C GLN A 311 -20.25 11.53 -5.37
N PRO A 312 -19.86 12.69 -5.91
CA PRO A 312 -20.80 13.63 -6.51
C PRO A 312 -21.43 13.14 -7.83
N LYS A 313 -20.93 12.04 -8.40
CA LYS A 313 -21.39 11.50 -9.69
C LYS A 313 -22.60 10.58 -9.48
N PRO A 314 -23.73 10.80 -10.20
CA PRO A 314 -24.94 9.99 -10.02
C PRO A 314 -24.71 8.50 -10.33
N ASP A 315 -23.88 8.19 -11.33
CA ASP A 315 -23.57 6.81 -11.73
C ASP A 315 -22.93 6.01 -10.57
N SER A 316 -22.00 6.64 -9.85
CA SER A 316 -21.31 6.02 -8.70
C SER A 316 -22.28 5.76 -7.54
N VAL A 317 -23.19 6.69 -7.29
CA VAL A 317 -24.22 6.55 -6.24
C VAL A 317 -25.15 5.39 -6.56
N VAL A 318 -25.62 5.28 -7.81
CA VAL A 318 -26.49 4.18 -8.24
C VAL A 318 -25.79 2.83 -8.03
N ILE A 319 -24.52 2.69 -8.42
CA ILE A 319 -23.75 1.46 -8.21
C ILE A 319 -23.61 1.15 -6.71
N GLY A 320 -23.30 2.15 -5.88
CA GLY A 320 -23.19 1.97 -4.42
C GLY A 320 -24.49 1.47 -3.78
N VAL A 321 -25.64 2.05 -4.17
CA VAL A 321 -26.97 1.61 -3.72
C VAL A 321 -27.28 0.19 -4.20
N LEU A 322 -26.92 -0.15 -5.43
CA LEU A 322 -27.12 -1.48 -6.00
C LEU A 322 -26.35 -2.54 -5.19
N ILE A 323 -25.06 -2.29 -4.91
CA ILE A 323 -24.23 -3.19 -4.11
C ILE A 323 -24.82 -3.35 -2.70
N LEU A 324 -25.25 -2.26 -2.06
CA LEU A 324 -25.88 -2.33 -0.73
C LEU A 324 -27.12 -3.23 -0.74
N ILE A 325 -27.99 -3.08 -1.73
CA ILE A 325 -29.23 -3.86 -1.84
C ILE A 325 -28.93 -5.33 -2.12
N PHE A 326 -28.10 -5.64 -3.12
CA PHE A 326 -27.92 -7.01 -3.60
C PHE A 326 -26.87 -7.82 -2.84
N VAL A 327 -25.84 -7.19 -2.27
CA VAL A 327 -24.73 -7.87 -1.59
C VAL A 327 -24.92 -7.94 -0.08
N ILE A 328 -25.72 -7.04 0.52
CA ILE A 328 -25.93 -6.99 1.98
C ILE A 328 -27.41 -7.17 2.33
N LEU A 329 -28.28 -6.26 1.88
CA LEU A 329 -29.66 -6.20 2.35
C LEU A 329 -30.46 -7.45 1.94
N LEU A 330 -30.36 -7.86 0.68
CA LEU A 330 -31.05 -9.03 0.15
C LEU A 330 -30.56 -10.33 0.83
N PRO A 331 -29.25 -10.60 0.95
CA PRO A 331 -28.73 -11.69 1.78
C PRO A 331 -29.30 -11.75 3.21
N ILE A 332 -29.34 -10.62 3.92
CA ILE A 332 -29.93 -10.55 5.27
C ILE A 332 -31.41 -10.93 5.24
N LEU A 333 -32.18 -10.35 4.31
CA LEU A 333 -33.60 -10.64 4.16
C LEU A 333 -33.87 -12.11 3.81
N ARG A 334 -32.98 -12.75 3.05
CA ARG A 334 -33.06 -14.19 2.75
C ARG A 334 -32.77 -15.04 3.98
N LEU A 335 -31.74 -14.71 4.76
CA LEU A 335 -31.42 -15.43 5.99
C LEU A 335 -32.58 -15.35 7.00
N THR A 336 -33.20 -14.18 7.14
CA THR A 336 -34.37 -14.01 8.01
C THR A 336 -35.59 -14.77 7.47
N ALA A 337 -35.86 -14.71 6.16
CA ALA A 337 -36.95 -15.47 5.54
C ALA A 337 -36.80 -16.99 5.73
N LYS A 338 -35.58 -17.53 5.56
CA LYS A 338 -35.27 -18.95 5.84
C LYS A 338 -35.53 -19.30 7.31
N GLY A 339 -35.18 -18.42 8.24
CA GLY A 339 -35.45 -18.59 9.67
C GLY A 339 -36.95 -18.60 9.98
N ILE A 340 -37.69 -17.63 9.43
CA ILE A 340 -39.15 -17.52 9.57
C ILE A 340 -39.86 -18.74 8.99
N HIS A 341 -39.43 -19.24 7.84
CA HIS A 341 -40.05 -20.42 7.22
C HIS A 341 -39.86 -21.69 8.05
N VAL A 342 -38.71 -21.87 8.72
CA VAL A 342 -38.45 -23.05 9.57
C VAL A 342 -39.08 -22.95 10.96
N LEU A 343 -39.26 -21.74 11.49
CA LEU A 343 -39.86 -21.49 12.82
C LEU A 343 -41.36 -21.19 12.78
N GLY A 344 -41.87 -20.71 11.66
CA GLY A 344 -43.23 -20.19 11.53
C GLY A 344 -44.28 -21.29 11.53
N LYS A 345 -45.39 -21.05 12.24
CA LYS A 345 -46.65 -21.79 12.01
C LYS A 345 -47.19 -21.45 10.61
N ASP A 346 -47.94 -22.39 10.01
CA ASP A 346 -48.43 -22.40 8.62
C ASP A 346 -48.76 -21.03 8.02
N ARG A 347 -49.45 -20.14 8.75
CA ARG A 347 -49.81 -18.79 8.26
C ARG A 347 -48.64 -17.88 7.85
N PHE A 348 -47.50 -17.90 8.53
CA PHE A 348 -46.35 -17.05 8.19
C PHE A 348 -45.37 -17.77 7.25
N ALA A 349 -45.32 -19.10 7.31
CA ALA A 349 -44.50 -19.93 6.43
C ALA A 349 -45.06 -20.00 5.00
N GLU A 350 -46.39 -19.91 4.83
CA GLU A 350 -47.08 -19.96 3.52
C GLU A 350 -47.22 -18.60 2.83
N ASN A 351 -46.80 -17.50 3.46
CA ASN A 351 -46.88 -16.18 2.81
C ASN A 351 -46.04 -16.17 1.52
N LYS A 352 -46.66 -15.80 0.40
CA LYS A 352 -46.04 -15.78 -0.94
C LYS A 352 -44.72 -15.01 -0.96
N ILE A 353 -44.62 -13.92 -0.20
CA ILE A 353 -43.40 -13.10 -0.10
C ILE A 353 -42.27 -13.87 0.59
N VAL A 354 -42.55 -14.51 1.74
CA VAL A 354 -41.55 -15.30 2.49
C VAL A 354 -41.10 -16.51 1.68
N LYS A 355 -42.04 -17.18 0.99
CA LYS A 355 -41.75 -18.33 0.12
C LYS A 355 -40.90 -17.92 -1.09
N TYR A 356 -41.22 -16.80 -1.74
CA TYR A 356 -40.41 -16.22 -2.81
C TYR A 356 -39.00 -15.86 -2.33
N LEU A 357 -38.88 -15.18 -1.20
CA LEU A 357 -37.59 -14.81 -0.60
C LEU A 357 -36.76 -16.04 -0.20
N THR A 358 -37.40 -17.10 0.29
CA THR A 358 -36.72 -18.32 0.72
C THR A 358 -36.20 -19.14 -0.47
N PHE A 359 -37.03 -19.36 -1.50
CA PHE A 359 -36.74 -20.32 -2.57
C PHE A 359 -36.35 -19.70 -3.91
N GLU A 360 -36.95 -18.57 -4.32
CA GLU A 360 -36.77 -17.99 -5.67
C GLU A 360 -35.80 -16.81 -5.72
N SER A 361 -35.68 -16.05 -4.62
CA SER A 361 -34.84 -14.84 -4.60
C SER A 361 -33.33 -15.12 -4.70
N GLY A 362 -32.93 -16.40 -4.75
CA GLY A 362 -31.52 -16.78 -4.91
C GLY A 362 -30.89 -16.42 -6.24
N LYS A 363 -31.70 -16.20 -7.27
CA LYS A 363 -31.21 -15.69 -8.56
C LYS A 363 -30.74 -14.23 -8.47
N TRP A 364 -31.23 -13.49 -7.48
CA TRP A 364 -30.91 -12.08 -7.28
C TRP A 364 -29.80 -11.85 -6.26
N ASP A 365 -29.41 -12.88 -5.50
CA ASP A 365 -28.33 -12.79 -4.53
C ASP A 365 -26.99 -12.71 -5.27
N MET A 366 -26.42 -11.51 -5.34
CA MET A 366 -25.20 -11.21 -6.11
C MET A 366 -23.93 -11.36 -5.25
N ALA A 367 -24.03 -11.97 -4.06
CA ALA A 367 -22.87 -12.12 -3.18
C ALA A 367 -21.76 -12.99 -3.82
N ASP A 368 -22.13 -14.01 -4.61
CA ASP A 368 -21.19 -14.85 -5.36
C ASP A 368 -20.48 -14.08 -6.49
N VAL A 369 -21.23 -13.32 -7.28
CA VAL A 369 -20.69 -12.45 -8.34
C VAL A 369 -19.78 -11.39 -7.72
N MET A 370 -20.09 -10.88 -6.53
CA MET A 370 -19.21 -9.94 -5.82
C MET A 370 -17.87 -10.58 -5.44
N VAL A 371 -17.84 -11.84 -4.98
CA VAL A 371 -16.58 -12.55 -4.71
C VAL A 371 -15.71 -12.65 -5.96
N VAL A 372 -16.31 -13.00 -7.10
CA VAL A 372 -15.60 -13.06 -8.39
C VAL A 372 -15.17 -11.65 -8.84
N GLY A 373 -16.02 -10.65 -8.64
CA GLY A 373 -15.74 -9.26 -8.97
C GLY A 373 -14.53 -8.72 -8.20
N ILE A 374 -14.48 -8.93 -6.88
CA ILE A 374 -13.33 -8.54 -6.05
C ILE A 374 -12.06 -9.26 -6.51
N LEU A 375 -12.15 -10.55 -6.87
CA LEU A 375 -11.01 -11.31 -7.37
C LEU A 375 -10.51 -10.77 -8.72
N MET A 376 -11.41 -10.47 -9.65
CA MET A 376 -11.08 -9.86 -10.94
C MET A 376 -10.48 -8.47 -10.77
N THR A 377 -11.02 -7.66 -9.85
CA THR A 377 -10.44 -6.37 -9.48
C THR A 377 -9.04 -6.53 -8.89
N TYR A 378 -8.82 -7.51 -8.01
CA TYR A 378 -7.50 -7.81 -7.46
C TYR A 378 -6.50 -8.18 -8.57
N ILE A 379 -6.86 -9.11 -9.46
CA ILE A 379 -6.00 -9.53 -10.59
C ILE A 379 -5.73 -8.35 -11.52
N GLY A 380 -6.76 -7.56 -11.85
CA GLY A 380 -6.67 -6.41 -12.73
C GLY A 380 -5.79 -5.29 -12.15
N LEU A 381 -6.01 -4.91 -10.89
CA LEU A 381 -5.18 -3.92 -10.20
C LEU A 381 -3.74 -4.42 -10.05
N ASN A 382 -3.54 -5.68 -9.69
CA ASN A 382 -2.20 -6.24 -9.56
C ASN A 382 -1.45 -6.22 -10.91
N GLY A 383 -2.13 -6.60 -12.00
CA GLY A 383 -1.56 -6.57 -13.35
C GLY A 383 -1.23 -5.15 -13.83
N ILE A 384 -2.18 -4.22 -13.68
CA ILE A 384 -2.00 -2.82 -14.09
C ILE A 384 -0.90 -2.17 -13.27
N LEU A 385 -0.97 -2.24 -11.93
CA LEU A 385 0.03 -1.63 -11.06
C LEU A 385 1.42 -2.21 -11.32
N LYS A 386 1.55 -3.52 -11.47
CA LYS A 386 2.85 -4.14 -11.79
C LYS A 386 3.40 -3.64 -13.14
N SER A 387 2.55 -3.53 -14.16
CA SER A 387 2.96 -3.00 -15.48
C SER A 387 3.39 -1.54 -15.41
N GLN A 388 2.59 -0.70 -14.72
CA GLN A 388 2.91 0.72 -14.56
C GLN A 388 4.17 0.94 -13.70
N LEU A 389 4.35 0.15 -12.65
CA LEU A 389 5.53 0.21 -11.78
C LEU A 389 6.80 -0.30 -12.49
N SER A 390 6.70 -1.36 -13.29
CA SER A 390 7.84 -1.86 -14.09
C SER A 390 8.35 -0.82 -15.09
N ASN A 391 7.47 0.04 -15.64
CA ASN A 391 7.90 1.17 -16.47
C ASN A 391 8.73 2.22 -15.71
N LEU A 392 8.66 2.23 -14.38
CA LEU A 392 9.45 3.11 -13.50
C LEU A 392 10.75 2.46 -13.02
N GLU A 393 10.97 1.17 -13.30
CA GLU A 393 12.19 0.44 -12.95
C GLU A 393 13.31 0.73 -13.94
N ILE A 394 14.03 1.82 -13.68
CA ILE A 394 15.20 2.21 -14.45
C ILE A 394 16.43 1.54 -13.85
N HIS A 395 17.22 0.86 -14.69
CA HIS A 395 18.46 0.18 -14.29
C HIS A 395 19.64 0.70 -15.10
N ASN A 396 20.14 1.88 -14.74
CA ASN A 396 21.29 2.51 -15.39
C ASN A 396 22.39 2.83 -14.37
N ASN A 397 23.62 3.10 -14.84
CA ASN A 397 24.75 3.42 -13.96
C ASN A 397 24.54 4.67 -13.08
N VAL A 398 23.58 5.54 -13.42
CA VAL A 398 23.32 6.82 -12.74
C VAL A 398 22.05 6.78 -11.86
N LEU A 399 21.07 5.94 -12.22
CA LEU A 399 19.79 5.82 -11.53
C LEU A 399 19.37 4.35 -11.52
N THR A 400 19.13 3.83 -10.31
CA THR A 400 18.55 2.49 -10.11
C THR A 400 17.28 2.60 -9.28
N THR A 401 16.16 2.16 -9.84
CA THR A 401 14.84 2.20 -9.19
C THR A 401 14.28 0.79 -9.08
N MET A 402 13.85 0.41 -7.87
CA MET A 402 13.15 -0.84 -7.59
C MET A 402 11.74 -0.51 -7.11
N THR A 403 10.73 -1.14 -7.72
CA THR A 403 9.33 -0.93 -7.36
C THR A 403 8.72 -2.18 -6.73
N GLU A 404 7.73 -2.01 -5.86
CA GLU A 404 7.02 -3.12 -5.24
C GLU A 404 5.51 -2.89 -5.31
N ASN A 405 4.79 -3.96 -5.67
CA ASN A 405 3.34 -4.02 -5.58
C ASN A 405 2.95 -5.00 -4.48
N ASN A 406 2.47 -4.47 -3.35
CA ASN A 406 2.03 -5.24 -2.19
C ASN A 406 0.49 -5.36 -2.11
N THR A 407 -0.19 -5.15 -3.23
CA THR A 407 -1.64 -5.37 -3.34
C THR A 407 -1.98 -6.80 -2.91
N SER A 408 -2.90 -6.94 -1.97
CA SER A 408 -3.25 -8.24 -1.38
C SER A 408 -4.73 -8.32 -1.01
N LEU A 409 -5.29 -9.52 -1.16
CA LEU A 409 -6.60 -9.86 -0.61
C LEU A 409 -6.50 -9.96 0.91
N GLN A 410 -7.47 -9.38 1.60
CA GLN A 410 -7.50 -9.32 3.05
C GLN A 410 -8.39 -10.41 3.65
N PRO A 411 -8.23 -10.73 4.95
CA PRO A 411 -9.05 -11.69 5.66
C PRO A 411 -10.57 -11.53 5.49
N GLY A 412 -11.07 -10.30 5.30
CA GLY A 412 -12.49 -10.05 5.03
C GLY A 412 -12.98 -10.73 3.75
N TYR A 413 -12.15 -10.78 2.69
CA TYR A 413 -12.48 -11.49 1.45
C TYR A 413 -12.72 -12.98 1.68
N PHE A 414 -11.84 -13.64 2.43
CA PHE A 414 -11.95 -15.08 2.71
C PHE A 414 -13.16 -15.40 3.59
N VAL A 415 -13.47 -14.54 4.57
CA VAL A 415 -14.68 -14.67 5.41
C VAL A 415 -15.96 -14.49 4.57
N PHE A 416 -15.99 -13.49 3.69
CA PHE A 416 -17.13 -13.25 2.81
C PHE A 416 -17.32 -14.38 1.77
N ALA A 417 -16.23 -14.87 1.17
CA ALA A 417 -16.29 -16.06 0.31
C ALA A 417 -16.77 -17.30 1.08
N GLY A 418 -16.31 -17.47 2.33
CA GLY A 418 -16.80 -18.49 3.24
C GLY A 418 -18.31 -18.39 3.48
N TYR A 419 -18.83 -17.18 3.70
CA TYR A 419 -20.27 -16.92 3.78
C TYR A 419 -21.02 -17.38 2.53
N VAL A 420 -20.55 -17.01 1.34
CA VAL A 420 -21.21 -17.36 0.07
C VAL A 420 -21.32 -18.87 -0.08
N VAL A 421 -20.20 -19.58 0.08
CA VAL A 421 -20.17 -21.05 0.01
C VAL A 421 -21.11 -21.66 1.06
N TYR A 422 -21.06 -21.14 2.28
CA TYR A 422 -21.89 -21.63 3.38
C TYR A 422 -23.39 -21.38 3.14
N SER A 423 -23.76 -20.24 2.58
CA SER A 423 -25.15 -19.89 2.21
C SER A 423 -25.70 -20.79 1.10
N ILE A 424 -24.87 -21.17 0.12
CA ILE A 424 -25.24 -22.15 -0.91
C ILE A 424 -25.50 -23.51 -0.27
N ILE A 425 -24.62 -23.98 0.62
CA ILE A 425 -24.79 -25.25 1.34
C ILE A 425 -26.08 -25.23 2.17
N LEU A 426 -26.36 -24.15 2.89
CA LEU A 426 -27.60 -23.98 3.66
C LEU A 426 -28.84 -24.05 2.78
N SER A 427 -28.79 -23.48 1.58
CA SER A 427 -29.90 -23.51 0.63
C SER A 427 -30.17 -24.94 0.14
N VAL A 428 -29.12 -25.72 -0.13
CA VAL A 428 -29.25 -27.14 -0.50
C VAL A 428 -29.80 -27.98 0.66
N ILE A 429 -29.35 -27.71 1.89
CA ILE A 429 -29.84 -28.38 3.10
C ILE A 429 -31.34 -28.11 3.29
N LEU A 430 -31.77 -26.86 3.19
CA LEU A 430 -33.17 -26.47 3.32
C LEU A 430 -34.06 -27.17 2.29
N LYS A 431 -33.62 -27.19 1.02
CA LYS A 431 -34.35 -27.88 -0.07
C LYS A 431 -34.53 -29.38 0.18
N ARG A 432 -33.57 -30.03 0.87
CA ARG A 432 -33.69 -31.44 1.26
C ARG A 432 -34.62 -31.66 2.45
N MET A 433 -34.75 -30.69 3.33
CA MET A 433 -35.64 -30.76 4.50
C MET A 433 -37.10 -30.50 4.12
N THR A 434 -37.35 -29.66 3.11
CA THR A 434 -38.71 -29.23 2.74
C THR A 434 -39.03 -29.53 1.26
N PRO A 435 -39.06 -30.81 0.83
CA PRO A 435 -39.27 -31.16 -0.58
C PRO A 435 -40.68 -30.81 -1.12
N ASN A 436 -41.71 -30.78 -0.25
CA ASN A 436 -43.10 -30.52 -0.64
C ASN A 436 -43.46 -29.03 -0.78
N ASP A 437 -42.60 -28.11 -0.34
CA ASP A 437 -42.86 -26.67 -0.42
C ASP A 437 -42.29 -26.00 -1.67
N MET A 438 -41.72 -26.76 -2.61
CA MET A 438 -41.37 -26.21 -3.91
C MET A 438 -42.66 -25.99 -4.73
N ILE A 439 -43.04 -24.73 -4.94
CA ILE A 439 -43.99 -24.38 -6.00
C ILE A 439 -43.24 -24.59 -7.30
N ILE A 440 -43.72 -25.51 -8.13
CA ILE A 440 -43.32 -25.63 -9.55
C ILE A 440 -43.64 -24.32 -10.27
#